data_AF-A0A2R5EJL4-F1
#
_entry.id   AF-A0A2R5EJL4-F1
#
_cell.length_a   1.000
_cell.length_b   1.000
_cell.length_c   1.000
_cell.angle_alpha   90.00
_cell.angle_beta   90.00
_cell.angle_gamma   90.00
#
_symmetry.space_group_name_H-M   'P 1'
#
loop_
_entity.id
_entity.type
_entity.pdbx_description
1 polymer ?
#
loop_
_entity_poly.entity_id
_entity_poly.type
_entity_poly.pdbx_seq_one_letter_code
_entity_poly.pdbx_strand_id
1 'polypeptide(L)'
;MDLGRVKQVKGWLRRIAEEGEPEVVFPAISIAVRAKQPELTLRLYQKLSVSHLPRQDVLLRVTTETIELAKRLRKPHARHGAWKLHQQIVEAASDVLGAALKQSTESNCEDWERQALLLLAHAKKLINSKPGKPAAPSPQ
;
A
#
# COMPACT_ATOMS: atom_id res chain seq x y z
N MET A 1 2.18 -11.99 -24.83
CA MET A 1 1.00 -11.20 -25.27
C MET A 1 0.29 -10.63 -24.04
N ASP A 2 0.80 -9.54 -23.43
CA ASP A 2 0.24 -9.06 -22.14
C ASP A 2 -0.13 -7.57 -22.10
N LEU A 3 0.22 -6.78 -23.12
CA LEU A 3 -0.05 -5.33 -23.12
C LEU A 3 -1.56 -5.01 -23.12
N GLY A 4 -2.39 -5.84 -23.74
CA GLY A 4 -3.85 -5.67 -23.77
C GLY A 4 -4.50 -5.86 -22.40
N ARG A 5 -4.11 -6.93 -21.69
CA ARG A 5 -4.62 -7.25 -20.35
C ARG A 5 -4.16 -6.22 -19.31
N VAL A 6 -2.91 -5.75 -19.38
CA VAL A 6 -2.40 -4.71 -18.49
C VAL A 6 -3.11 -3.36 -18.70
N LYS A 7 -3.38 -2.97 -19.96
CA LYS A 7 -4.15 -1.75 -20.25
C LYS A 7 -5.60 -1.85 -19.75
N GLN A 8 -6.24 -3.00 -19.94
CA GLN A 8 -7.59 -3.25 -19.43
C GLN A 8 -7.65 -3.19 -17.90
N VAL A 9 -6.69 -3.82 -17.20
CA VAL A 9 -6.60 -3.77 -15.74
C VAL A 9 -6.36 -2.34 -15.26
N LYS A 10 -5.46 -1.58 -15.89
CA LYS A 10 -5.21 -0.18 -15.52
C LYS A 10 -6.44 0.72 -15.72
N GLY A 11 -7.17 0.54 -16.82
CA GLY A 11 -8.41 1.25 -17.09
C GLY A 11 -9.50 0.93 -16.07
N TRP A 12 -9.68 -0.36 -15.77
CA TRP A 12 -10.61 -0.82 -14.75
C TRP A 12 -10.27 -0.27 -13.35
N LEU A 13 -9.00 -0.37 -12.93
CA LEU A 13 -8.55 0.18 -11.64
C LEU A 13 -8.77 1.69 -11.52
N ARG A 14 -8.55 2.44 -12.61
CA ARG A 14 -8.83 3.88 -12.63
C ARG A 14 -10.32 4.14 -12.39
N ARG A 15 -11.19 3.40 -13.08
CA ARG A 15 -12.64 3.54 -12.89
C ARG A 15 -13.06 3.23 -11.46
N ILE A 16 -12.50 2.20 -10.83
CA ILE A 16 -12.78 1.92 -9.41
C ILE A 16 -12.29 3.07 -8.51
N ALA A 17 -11.09 3.59 -8.74
CA ALA A 17 -10.54 4.71 -7.99
C ALA A 17 -11.37 6.00 -8.11
N GLU A 18 -12.08 6.19 -9.21
CA GLU A 18 -12.93 7.37 -9.47
C GLU A 18 -14.38 7.13 -9.03
N GLU A 19 -15.00 6.05 -9.50
CA GLU A 19 -16.45 5.80 -9.44
C GLU A 19 -16.83 4.56 -8.62
N GLY A 20 -15.88 3.68 -8.28
CA GLY A 20 -16.19 2.41 -7.62
C GLY A 20 -16.85 2.54 -6.24
N GLU A 21 -17.77 1.61 -5.96
CA GLU A 21 -18.42 1.47 -4.66
C GLU A 21 -17.42 1.07 -3.55
N PRO A 22 -17.64 1.45 -2.28
CA PRO A 22 -16.73 1.13 -1.18
C PRO A 22 -16.31 -0.34 -1.09
N GLU A 23 -17.23 -1.26 -1.37
CA GLU A 23 -17.03 -2.71 -1.28
C GLU A 23 -16.01 -3.25 -2.30
N VAL A 24 -15.89 -2.61 -3.46
CA VAL A 24 -14.97 -3.06 -4.54
C VAL A 24 -13.60 -2.38 -4.46
N VAL A 25 -13.46 -1.33 -3.65
CA VAL A 25 -12.21 -0.58 -3.50
C VAL A 25 -11.12 -1.44 -2.88
N PHE A 26 -11.39 -2.19 -1.81
CA PHE A 26 -10.37 -3.03 -1.19
C PHE A 26 -9.86 -4.16 -2.10
N PRO A 27 -10.72 -4.97 -2.75
CA PRO A 27 -10.26 -5.94 -3.76
C PRO A 27 -9.41 -5.31 -4.86
N ALA A 28 -9.76 -4.10 -5.31
CA ALA A 28 -8.99 -3.37 -6.30
C ALA A 28 -7.59 -2.95 -5.81
N ILE A 29 -7.41 -2.64 -4.51
CA ILE A 29 -6.09 -2.39 -3.93
C ILE A 29 -5.17 -3.61 -4.13
N SER A 30 -5.65 -4.81 -3.80
CA SER A 30 -4.85 -6.04 -3.96
C SER A 30 -4.43 -6.25 -5.42
N ILE A 31 -5.34 -5.99 -6.36
CA ILE A 31 -5.05 -6.09 -7.81
C ILE A 31 -4.02 -5.03 -8.22
N ALA A 32 -4.17 -3.77 -7.79
CA ALA A 32 -3.25 -2.69 -8.11
C ALA A 32 -1.84 -2.96 -7.58
N VAL A 33 -1.73 -3.50 -6.35
CA VAL A 33 -0.46 -3.87 -5.72
C VAL A 33 0.26 -4.95 -6.53
N ARG A 34 -0.45 -6.02 -6.89
CA ARG A 34 0.10 -7.12 -7.70
C ARG A 34 0.45 -6.70 -9.12
N ALA A 35 -0.32 -5.78 -9.70
CA ALA A 35 -0.05 -5.15 -10.98
C ALA A 35 1.05 -4.07 -10.94
N LYS A 36 1.67 -3.84 -9.76
CA LYS A 36 2.72 -2.85 -9.52
C LYS A 36 2.32 -1.45 -9.99
N GLN A 37 1.10 -1.02 -9.65
CA GLN A 37 0.55 0.30 -10.00
C GLN A 37 0.49 1.21 -8.75
N PRO A 38 1.63 1.74 -8.26
CA PRO A 38 1.71 2.42 -6.97
C PRO A 38 0.82 3.67 -6.87
N GLU A 39 0.70 4.47 -7.93
CA GLU A 39 -0.18 5.65 -7.92
C GLU A 39 -1.65 5.27 -7.83
N LEU A 40 -2.07 4.19 -8.49
CA LEU A 40 -3.44 3.69 -8.40
C LEU A 40 -3.69 3.04 -7.04
N THR A 41 -2.71 2.30 -6.50
CA THR A 41 -2.77 1.78 -5.13
C THR A 41 -3.04 2.92 -4.14
N LEU A 42 -2.28 4.03 -4.21
CA LEU A 42 -2.49 5.18 -3.33
C LEU A 42 -3.90 5.78 -3.47
N ARG A 43 -4.37 6.01 -4.72
CA ARG A 43 -5.71 6.56 -4.95
C ARG A 43 -6.82 5.66 -4.40
N LEU A 44 -6.68 4.35 -4.54
CA LEU A 44 -7.64 3.39 -4.00
C LEU A 44 -7.64 3.40 -2.46
N TYR A 45 -6.47 3.49 -1.82
CA TYR A 45 -6.40 3.68 -0.37
C TYR A 45 -7.06 4.98 0.09
N GLN A 46 -6.89 6.09 -0.64
CA GLN A 46 -7.54 7.37 -0.32
C GLN A 46 -9.06 7.31 -0.44
N LYS A 47 -9.58 6.43 -1.28
CA LYS A 47 -11.02 6.19 -1.46
C LYS A 47 -11.58 5.13 -0.50
N LEU A 48 -10.73 4.29 0.08
CA LEU A 48 -11.15 3.19 0.92
C LEU A 48 -11.88 3.70 2.18
N SER A 49 -13.12 3.25 2.35
CA SER A 49 -13.85 3.46 3.60
C SER A 49 -13.45 2.42 4.62
N VAL A 50 -13.11 2.87 5.84
CA VAL A 50 -12.79 1.99 6.97
C VAL A 50 -14.00 1.22 7.50
N SER A 51 -15.21 1.51 7.02
CA SER A 51 -16.42 0.73 7.32
C SER A 51 -16.54 -0.55 6.48
N HIS A 52 -15.76 -0.68 5.40
CA HIS A 52 -15.82 -1.81 4.46
C HIS A 52 -14.47 -2.53 4.39
N LEU A 53 -13.82 -2.73 5.54
CA LEU A 53 -12.57 -3.46 5.60
C LEU A 53 -12.82 -4.98 5.47
N PRO A 54 -11.91 -5.71 4.81
CA PRO A 54 -12.04 -7.14 4.66
C PRO A 54 -11.74 -7.85 5.99
N ARG A 55 -11.79 -9.19 5.96
CA ARG A 55 -11.25 -10.03 7.03
C ARG A 55 -9.79 -9.69 7.34
N GLN A 56 -9.44 -9.83 8.62
CA GLN A 56 -8.12 -9.56 9.19
C GLN A 56 -6.98 -10.19 8.38
N ASP A 57 -6.99 -11.50 8.15
CA ASP A 57 -5.94 -12.21 7.40
C ASP A 57 -5.70 -11.61 6.00
N VAL A 58 -6.77 -11.19 5.31
CA VAL A 58 -6.70 -10.53 4.01
C VAL A 58 -6.09 -9.14 4.14
N LEU A 59 -6.49 -8.38 5.15
CA LEU A 59 -5.96 -7.04 5.42
C LEU A 59 -4.45 -7.08 5.69
N LEU A 60 -3.98 -7.96 6.58
CA LEU A 60 -2.54 -8.09 6.88
C LEU A 60 -1.74 -8.43 5.62
N ARG A 61 -2.22 -9.40 4.84
CA ARG A 61 -1.54 -9.83 3.61
C ARG A 61 -1.42 -8.68 2.63
N VAL A 62 -2.52 -7.99 2.34
CA VAL A 62 -2.52 -6.88 1.37
C VAL A 62 -1.67 -5.71 1.86
N THR A 63 -1.75 -5.34 3.14
CA THR A 63 -0.89 -4.29 3.71
C THR A 63 0.60 -4.66 3.64
N THR A 64 0.94 -5.94 3.87
CA THR A 64 2.31 -6.44 3.68
C THR A 64 2.75 -6.34 2.23
N GLU A 65 1.93 -6.81 1.28
CA GLU A 65 2.21 -6.69 -0.16
C GLU A 65 2.38 -5.21 -0.58
N THR A 66 1.56 -4.30 -0.04
CA THR A 66 1.63 -2.86 -0.28
C THR A 66 2.95 -2.27 0.24
N ILE A 67 3.38 -2.62 1.45
CA ILE A 67 4.65 -2.17 2.02
C ILE A 67 5.83 -2.68 1.18
N GLU A 68 5.79 -3.92 0.71
CA GLU A 68 6.82 -4.46 -0.20
C GLU A 68 6.84 -3.76 -1.56
N LEU A 69 5.68 -3.41 -2.12
CA LEU A 69 5.59 -2.57 -3.30
C LEU A 69 6.24 -1.20 -3.05
N ALA A 70 5.91 -0.56 -1.94
CA ALA A 70 6.46 0.75 -1.59
C ALA A 70 7.98 0.69 -1.42
N LYS A 71 8.54 -0.37 -0.81
CA LYS A 71 10.00 -0.55 -0.70
C LYS A 71 10.70 -0.58 -2.06
N ARG A 72 10.07 -1.14 -3.09
CA ARG A 72 10.64 -1.19 -4.46
C ARG A 72 10.76 0.20 -5.08
N LEU A 73 9.90 1.15 -4.72
CA LEU A 73 9.99 2.54 -5.16
C LEU A 73 11.25 3.27 -4.66
N ARG A 74 11.99 2.68 -3.70
CA ARG A 74 13.21 3.27 -3.16
C ARG A 74 14.42 3.19 -4.11
N LYS A 75 14.37 2.42 -5.21
CA LYS A 75 15.55 2.17 -6.06
C LYS A 75 15.32 2.39 -7.56
N PRO A 76 16.27 3.03 -8.30
CA PRO A 76 17.39 3.83 -7.80
C PRO A 76 16.92 5.27 -7.54
N HIS A 77 17.04 5.70 -6.27
CA HIS A 77 17.03 7.10 -5.81
C HIS A 77 15.88 7.98 -6.32
N ALA A 78 14.78 8.06 -5.57
CA ALA A 78 13.92 9.25 -5.38
C ALA A 78 13.76 10.28 -6.52
N ARG A 79 13.81 9.90 -7.79
CA ARG A 79 13.53 10.78 -8.93
C ARG A 79 12.01 10.92 -9.04
N HIS A 80 11.56 12.10 -9.48
CA HIS A 80 10.16 12.36 -9.84
C HIS A 80 9.12 12.07 -8.74
N GLY A 81 9.45 12.30 -7.46
CA GLY A 81 8.47 12.13 -6.37
C GLY A 81 8.25 10.70 -5.90
N ALA A 82 9.02 9.72 -6.38
CA ALA A 82 8.93 8.31 -5.94
C ALA A 82 9.10 8.12 -4.42
N TRP A 83 9.91 8.97 -3.77
CA TRP A 83 10.05 8.96 -2.31
C TRP A 83 8.78 9.42 -1.60
N LYS A 84 8.15 10.49 -2.10
CA LYS A 84 6.87 10.98 -1.56
C LYS A 84 5.78 9.92 -1.77
N LEU A 85 5.71 9.31 -2.95
CA LEU A 85 4.77 8.24 -3.25
C LEU A 85 5.00 7.01 -2.34
N HIS A 86 6.26 6.65 -2.08
CA HIS A 86 6.60 5.63 -1.10
C HIS A 86 6.02 5.95 0.27
N GLN A 87 6.29 7.15 0.81
CA GLN A 87 5.80 7.56 2.13
C GLN A 87 4.26 7.53 2.18
N GLN A 88 3.60 8.14 1.20
CA GLN A 88 2.14 8.20 1.13
C GLN A 88 1.48 6.82 1.07
N ILE A 89 2.05 5.86 0.32
CA ILE A 89 1.53 4.50 0.25
C ILE A 89 1.70 3.78 1.60
N VAL A 90 2.87 3.92 2.24
CA VAL A 90 3.12 3.28 3.54
C VAL A 90 2.23 3.87 4.62
N GLU A 91 2.05 5.19 4.65
CA GLU A 91 1.14 5.89 5.56
C GLU A 91 -0.30 5.41 5.36
N ALA A 92 -0.83 5.48 4.13
CA ALA A 92 -2.21 5.11 3.87
C ALA A 92 -2.51 3.64 4.22
N ALA A 93 -1.59 2.72 3.93
CA ALA A 93 -1.74 1.32 4.30
C ALA A 93 -1.68 1.10 5.82
N SER A 94 -0.85 1.89 6.52
CA SER A 94 -0.72 1.84 7.98
C SER A 94 -1.94 2.41 8.68
N ASP A 95 -2.50 3.51 8.17
CA ASP A 95 -3.70 4.14 8.73
C ASP A 95 -4.89 3.20 8.69
N VAL A 96 -5.08 2.49 7.57
CA VAL A 96 -6.13 1.48 7.43
C VAL A 96 -5.94 0.32 8.40
N LEU A 97 -4.71 -0.19 8.53
CA LEU A 97 -4.41 -1.27 9.48
C LEU A 97 -4.61 -0.80 10.94
N GLY A 98 -4.23 0.43 11.25
CA GLY A 98 -4.44 1.05 12.57
C GLY A 98 -5.92 1.30 12.88
N ALA A 99 -6.72 1.68 11.88
CA ALA A 99 -8.16 1.82 12.02
C ALA A 99 -8.83 0.46 12.29
N ALA A 100 -8.43 -0.59 11.57
CA ALA A 100 -8.92 -1.95 11.80
C ALA A 100 -8.60 -2.45 13.22
N LEU A 101 -7.39 -2.16 13.73
CA LEU A 101 -7.01 -2.47 15.12
C LEU A 101 -7.88 -1.73 16.14
N LYS A 102 -8.30 -0.50 15.88
CA LYS A 102 -9.18 0.24 16.78
C LYS A 102 -10.63 -0.27 16.77
N GLN A 103 -11.08 -0.79 15.62
CA GLN A 103 -12.41 -1.38 15.46
C GLN A 103 -12.50 -2.82 15.99
N SER A 104 -11.36 -3.45 16.21
CA SER A 104 -11.20 -4.78 16.79
C SER A 104 -11.54 -4.73 18.29
N THR A 105 -12.82 -4.67 18.64
CA THR A 105 -13.29 -4.49 20.03
C THR A 105 -13.56 -5.78 20.81
N GLU A 106 -13.54 -6.95 20.18
CA GLU A 106 -13.92 -8.20 20.86
C GLU A 106 -13.05 -9.38 20.43
N SER A 107 -12.39 -10.00 21.43
CA SER A 107 -11.82 -11.36 21.38
C SER A 107 -11.04 -11.70 20.11
N ASN A 108 -10.16 -10.80 19.66
CA ASN A 108 -9.34 -11.06 18.49
C ASN A 108 -8.11 -11.88 18.85
N CYS A 109 -7.76 -12.79 17.93
CA CYS A 109 -6.61 -13.68 18.04
C CYS A 109 -5.36 -12.84 18.34
N GLU A 110 -4.72 -13.05 19.49
CA GLU A 110 -3.53 -12.30 19.92
C GLU A 110 -2.44 -12.25 18.83
N ASP A 111 -2.37 -13.29 17.99
CA ASP A 111 -1.43 -13.36 16.87
C ASP A 111 -1.72 -12.32 15.78
N TRP A 112 -2.98 -12.02 15.47
CA TRP A 112 -3.34 -10.98 14.50
C TRP A 112 -2.88 -9.61 14.99
N GLU A 113 -3.24 -9.25 16.22
CA GLU A 113 -2.92 -7.93 16.78
C GLU A 113 -1.41 -7.74 16.88
N ARG A 114 -0.70 -8.76 17.34
CA ARG A 114 0.76 -8.78 17.38
C ARG A 114 1.37 -8.57 15.99
N GLN A 115 0.91 -9.29 14.98
CA GLN A 115 1.41 -9.15 13.60
C GLN A 115 1.13 -7.76 13.04
N ALA A 116 -0.08 -7.23 13.26
CA ALA A 116 -0.46 -5.90 12.82
C ALA A 116 0.41 -4.82 13.48
N LEU A 117 0.64 -4.89 14.79
CA LEU A 117 1.51 -3.97 15.53
C LEU A 117 2.97 -4.04 15.05
N LEU A 118 3.51 -5.24 14.81
CA LEU A 118 4.85 -5.41 14.25
C LEU A 118 4.96 -4.77 12.86
N LEU A 119 3.93 -4.94 12.03
CA LEU A 119 3.89 -4.36 10.69
C LEU A 119 3.80 -2.84 10.74
N LEU A 120 2.98 -2.26 11.63
CA LEU A 120 2.90 -0.82 11.86
C LEU A 120 4.23 -0.23 12.36
N ALA A 121 4.90 -0.92 13.28
CA ALA A 121 6.22 -0.50 13.76
C ALA A 121 7.26 -0.49 12.63
N HIS A 122 7.23 -1.51 11.76
CA HIS A 122 8.09 -1.58 10.59
C HIS A 122 7.74 -0.50 9.55
N ALA A 123 6.46 -0.23 9.29
CA ALA A 123 6.02 0.84 8.41
C ALA A 123 6.49 2.21 8.91
N LYS A 124 6.38 2.48 10.21
CA LYS A 124 6.89 3.71 10.86
C LYS A 124 8.40 3.86 10.68
N LYS A 125 9.17 2.78 10.76
CA LYS A 125 10.62 2.81 10.47
C LYS A 125 10.90 3.17 9.01
N LEU A 126 10.09 2.69 8.06
CA LEU A 126 10.26 3.01 6.65
C LEU A 126 9.97 4.49 6.35
N ILE A 127 8.87 5.02 6.86
CA ILE A 127 8.48 6.44 6.70
C ILE A 127 9.58 7.39 7.20
N ASN A 128 10.17 7.07 8.36
CA ASN A 128 11.20 7.88 9.02
C ASN A 128 12.62 7.65 8.48
N SER A 129 12.82 6.66 7.60
CA SER A 129 14.14 6.40 7.04
C SER A 129 14.53 7.52 6.07
N LYS A 130 15.78 8.01 6.08
CA LYS A 130 16.23 9.03 5.13
C LYS A 130 16.44 8.41 3.74
N PRO A 131 16.19 9.16 2.64
CA PRO A 131 16.68 8.75 1.33
C PRO A 131 18.21 8.66 1.38
N GLY A 132 18.77 7.54 0.91
CA GLY A 132 20.22 7.35 0.87
C GLY A 132 20.87 8.47 0.06
N LYS A 133 21.97 9.04 0.58
CA LYS A 133 22.78 10.04 -0.13
C LYS A 133 23.26 9.40 -1.44
N PRO A 134 23.16 10.07 -2.60
CA PRO A 134 23.66 9.50 -3.85
C PRO A 134 25.15 9.19 -3.67
N ALA A 135 25.56 7.99 -4.08
CA ALA A 135 26.98 7.68 -4.22
C ALA A 135 27.58 8.71 -5.20
N ALA A 136 28.67 9.36 -4.79
CA ALA A 136 29.40 10.26 -5.66
C ALA A 136 29.71 9.53 -6.98
N PRO A 137 29.52 10.16 -8.15
CA PRO A 137 29.94 9.55 -9.40
C PRO A 137 31.44 9.24 -9.27
N SER A 138 31.82 7.98 -9.52
CA SER A 138 33.22 7.60 -9.62
C SER A 138 33.87 8.48 -10.69
N PRO A 139 35.02 9.12 -10.40
CA PRO A 139 35.74 9.87 -11.41
C PRO A 139 36.16 8.90 -12.54
N GLN A 140 35.93 9.34 -13.78
CA GLN A 140 36.38 8.67 -15.01
C GLN A 140 37.89 8.78 -15.16
#